data_AF-A0A7S4PIH3-F1
#
_entry.id   AF-A0A7S4PIH3-F1
#
_cell.length_a   1.000
_cell.length_b   1.000
_cell.length_c   1.000
_cell.angle_alpha   90.00
_cell.angle_beta   90.00
_cell.angle_gamma   90.00
#
_symmetry.space_group_name_H-M   'P 1'
#
loop_
_entity.id
_entity.type
_entity.pdbx_description
1 polymer ?
#
loop_
_entity_poly.entity_id
_entity_poly.type
_entity_poly.pdbx_seq_one_letter_code
_entity_poly.pdbx_strand_id
1 'polypeptide(L)'
;QNLNGTCQSLTYMQTSLDMINLVRSDPYSVGYTAYDNRIVQEAQSGDIIIAQLIGSAGNPVSVSIDTVEAAVRAKAFALSDPNAEGNCSPMGLCANILSPDATDAWPISTMTYIMVPTNWTGSND
;
A
#
# COMPACT_ATOMS: atom_id res chain seq x y z
N GLN A 1 21.96 -19.39 -17.32
CA GLN A 1 22.47 -18.68 -16.13
C GLN A 1 21.79 -19.30 -14.91
N ASN A 2 22.56 -19.70 -13.91
CA ASN A 2 22.07 -20.43 -12.73
C ASN A 2 21.14 -19.53 -11.89
N LEU A 3 19.84 -19.83 -11.85
CA LEU A 3 18.86 -19.21 -10.95
C LEU A 3 18.80 -19.95 -9.59
N ASN A 4 19.95 -20.31 -9.03
CA ASN A 4 20.05 -20.87 -7.66
C ASN A 4 20.00 -19.74 -6.61
N GLY A 5 19.07 -18.80 -6.77
CA GLY A 5 18.73 -17.87 -5.70
C GLY A 5 17.86 -18.61 -4.69
N THR A 6 18.46 -19.07 -3.59
CA THR A 6 17.70 -19.44 -2.40
C THR A 6 16.75 -18.29 -2.08
N CYS A 7 15.43 -18.53 -2.11
CA CYS A 7 14.46 -17.59 -1.55
C CYS A 7 14.92 -17.26 -0.13
N GLN A 8 15.35 -16.01 0.08
CA GLN A 8 15.72 -15.56 1.41
C GLN A 8 14.49 -15.60 2.31
N SER A 9 14.72 -15.85 3.59
CA SER A 9 13.65 -15.91 4.59
C SER A 9 12.92 -14.57 4.65
N LEU A 10 11.59 -14.60 4.53
CA LEU A 10 10.78 -13.41 4.70
C LEU A 10 10.79 -13.03 6.20
N THR A 11 11.45 -11.92 6.52
CA THR A 11 11.49 -11.40 7.89
C THR A 11 10.38 -10.39 8.09
N TYR A 12 9.47 -10.68 9.02
CA TYR A 12 8.41 -9.76 9.41
C TYR A 12 8.93 -8.78 10.46
N MET A 13 8.84 -7.49 10.16
CA MET A 13 9.17 -6.43 11.11
C MET A 13 7.90 -5.88 11.75
N GLN A 14 7.97 -5.57 13.05
CA GLN A 14 6.81 -5.16 13.82
C GLN A 14 6.42 -3.70 13.55
N THR A 15 7.38 -2.86 13.14
CA THR A 15 7.14 -1.46 12.79
C THR A 15 7.79 -1.06 11.46
N SER A 16 7.28 0.01 10.86
CA SER A 16 7.87 0.64 9.68
C SER A 16 9.31 1.11 9.89
N LEU A 17 9.62 1.58 11.10
CA LEU A 17 10.96 2.04 11.46
C LEU A 17 11.95 0.86 11.56
N ASP A 18 11.52 -0.26 12.12
CA ASP A 18 12.34 -1.48 12.15
C ASP A 18 12.68 -1.96 10.74
N MET A 19 11.70 -1.92 9.82
CA MET A 19 11.94 -2.22 8.40
C MET A 19 12.99 -1.29 7.78
N ILE A 20 12.90 0.02 8.03
CA ILE A 20 13.91 0.97 7.56
C ILE A 20 15.30 0.63 8.10
N ASN A 21 15.41 0.35 9.41
CA ASN A 21 16.68 0.03 10.04
C ASN A 21 17.29 -1.27 9.49
N LEU A 22 16.46 -2.28 9.21
CA LEU A 22 16.91 -3.51 8.55
C LEU A 22 17.47 -3.21 7.16
N VAL A 23 16.70 -2.48 6.34
CA VAL A 23 17.11 -2.13 4.97
C VAL A 23 18.40 -1.33 4.95
N ARG A 24 18.56 -0.43 5.92
CA ARG A 24 19.79 0.35 6.10
C ARG A 24 20.98 -0.51 6.51
N SER A 25 20.76 -1.54 7.33
CA SER A 25 21.82 -2.39 7.86
C SER A 25 22.33 -3.45 6.87
N ASP A 26 21.52 -3.82 5.87
CA ASP A 26 21.87 -4.79 4.84
C ASP A 26 21.65 -4.22 3.42
N PRO A 27 22.72 -3.87 2.69
CA PRO A 27 22.62 -3.22 1.38
C PRO A 27 22.00 -4.09 0.28
N TYR A 28 21.78 -5.38 0.52
CA TYR A 28 21.13 -6.29 -0.44
C TYR A 28 19.66 -6.56 -0.12
N SER A 29 19.12 -5.92 0.92
CA SER A 29 17.75 -6.14 1.37
C SER A 29 16.77 -5.19 0.70
N VAL A 30 15.53 -5.66 0.57
CA VAL A 30 14.39 -4.88 0.06
C VAL A 30 13.27 -5.01 1.07
N GLY A 31 12.70 -3.88 1.49
CA GLY A 31 11.60 -3.82 2.43
C GLY A 31 10.35 -3.21 1.81
N TYR A 32 9.18 -3.61 2.30
CA TYR A 32 7.92 -2.90 2.07
C TYR A 32 7.39 -2.38 3.40
N THR A 33 6.77 -1.20 3.37
CA THR A 33 6.20 -0.59 4.57
C THR A 33 4.99 0.27 4.22
N ALA A 34 4.12 0.52 5.19
CA ALA A 34 3.02 1.45 5.03
C ALA A 34 3.56 2.86 4.74
N TYR A 35 2.89 3.57 3.84
CA TYR A 35 3.25 4.96 3.55
C TYR A 35 2.91 5.87 4.72
N ASP A 36 3.92 6.56 5.26
CA ASP A 36 3.82 7.66 6.22
C ASP A 36 4.91 8.67 5.83
N ASN A 37 4.58 9.96 5.76
CA ASN A 37 5.52 11.01 5.36
C ASN A 37 6.80 11.03 6.22
N ARG A 38 6.70 10.69 7.52
CA ARG A 38 7.84 10.61 8.43
C ARG A 38 8.74 9.41 8.10
N ILE A 39 8.14 8.28 7.71
CA ILE A 39 8.85 7.07 7.28
C ILE A 39 9.58 7.33 5.96
N VAL A 40 8.95 8.04 5.02
CA VAL A 40 9.60 8.48 3.78
C VAL A 40 10.79 9.39 4.07
N GLN A 41 10.62 10.38 4.94
CA GLN A 41 11.71 11.28 5.35
C GLN A 41 12.86 10.52 6.02
N GLU A 42 12.56 9.59 6.92
CA GLU A 42 13.56 8.76 7.62
C GLU A 42 14.32 7.82 6.66
N ALA A 43 13.62 7.24 5.69
CA ALA A 43 14.26 6.43 4.64
C ALA A 43 15.21 7.29 3.79
N GLN A 44 14.75 8.47 3.37
CA GLN A 44 15.54 9.39 2.55
C GLN A 44 16.75 9.98 3.29
N SER A 45 16.64 10.24 4.60
CA SER A 45 17.78 10.72 5.41
C SER A 45 18.84 9.65 5.65
N GLY A 46 18.51 8.38 5.44
CA GLY A 46 19.41 7.25 5.65
C GLY A 46 19.87 6.55 4.38
N ASP A 47 19.92 7.28 3.25
CA ASP A 47 20.39 6.80 1.95
C ASP A 47 19.61 5.61 1.36
N ILE A 48 18.37 5.38 1.80
CA ILE A 48 17.51 4.35 1.23
C ILE A 48 16.81 4.89 -0.02
N ILE A 49 16.95 4.18 -1.13
CA ILE A 49 16.24 4.48 -2.38
C ILE A 49 14.80 3.98 -2.25
N ILE A 50 13.85 4.88 -2.41
CA ILE A 50 12.42 4.53 -2.51
C ILE A 50 12.12 4.17 -3.97
N ALA A 51 11.66 2.94 -4.19
CA ALA A 51 11.36 2.44 -5.52
C ALA A 51 10.17 3.16 -6.17
N GLN A 52 10.27 3.37 -7.48
CA GLN A 52 9.13 3.64 -8.35
C GLN A 52 8.52 2.31 -8.79
N LEU A 53 7.19 2.27 -8.90
CA LEU A 53 6.48 1.07 -9.34
C LEU A 53 5.70 1.36 -10.62
N ILE A 54 5.57 0.33 -11.46
CA ILE A 54 4.83 0.40 -12.72
C ILE A 54 3.47 -0.25 -12.51
N GLY A 55 2.41 0.52 -12.66
CA GLY A 55 1.03 0.03 -12.65
C GLY A 55 0.56 -0.50 -14.01
N SER A 56 -0.72 -0.86 -14.12
CA SER A 56 -1.34 -1.32 -15.37
C SER A 56 -1.26 -0.31 -16.50
N ALA A 57 -1.20 0.99 -16.18
CA ALA A 57 -1.01 2.06 -17.16
C ALA A 57 0.41 2.14 -17.75
N GLY A 58 1.36 1.35 -17.25
CA GLY A 58 2.70 1.18 -17.85
C GLY A 58 3.75 2.25 -17.50
N ASN A 59 3.38 3.30 -16.77
CA ASN A 59 4.32 4.35 -16.35
C ASN A 59 4.91 4.05 -14.96
N PRO A 60 6.21 4.32 -14.73
CA PRO A 60 6.77 4.37 -13.38
C PRO A 60 6.16 5.52 -12.58
N VAL A 61 5.69 5.23 -11.38
CA VAL A 61 5.07 6.19 -10.46
C VAL A 61 5.83 6.15 -9.14
N SER A 62 6.16 7.32 -8.58
CA SER A 62 6.68 7.45 -7.21
C SER A 62 5.52 7.49 -6.21
N VAL A 63 5.73 6.93 -5.02
CA VAL A 63 4.72 7.03 -3.95
C VAL A 63 4.64 8.47 -3.42
N SER A 64 3.46 9.03 -3.41
CA SER A 64 3.14 10.31 -2.77
C SER A 64 1.66 10.32 -2.38
N ILE A 65 1.24 11.30 -1.59
CA ILE A 65 -0.18 11.51 -1.31
C ILE A 65 -0.99 11.68 -2.60
N ASP A 66 -0.50 12.48 -3.56
CA ASP A 66 -1.21 12.75 -4.81
C ASP A 66 -1.39 11.49 -5.67
N THR A 67 -0.36 10.62 -5.75
CA THR A 67 -0.41 9.40 -6.56
C THR A 67 -1.26 8.31 -5.90
N VAL A 68 -1.32 8.28 -4.57
CA VAL A 68 -2.26 7.42 -3.81
C VAL A 68 -3.70 7.95 -3.96
N GLU A 69 -3.92 9.26 -3.92
CA GLU A 69 -5.24 9.82 -4.17
C GLU A 69 -5.72 9.57 -5.60
N ALA A 70 -4.82 9.64 -6.60
CA ALA A 70 -5.14 9.26 -7.97
C ALA A 70 -5.59 7.79 -8.05
N ALA A 71 -4.93 6.89 -7.31
CA ALA A 71 -5.31 5.49 -7.21
C ALA A 71 -6.71 5.31 -6.59
N VAL A 72 -7.00 6.03 -5.51
CA VAL A 72 -8.31 6.02 -4.85
C VAL A 72 -9.38 6.56 -5.79
N ARG A 73 -9.16 7.71 -6.45
CA ARG A 73 -10.13 8.31 -7.40
C ARG A 73 -10.46 7.37 -8.57
N ALA A 74 -9.46 6.72 -9.13
CA ALA A 74 -9.62 5.77 -10.23
C ALA A 74 -10.51 4.56 -9.86
N LYS A 75 -10.54 4.17 -8.58
CA LYS A 75 -11.38 3.06 -8.09
C LYS A 75 -12.66 3.53 -7.40
N ALA A 76 -12.72 4.76 -6.89
CA ALA A 76 -13.90 5.34 -6.26
C ALA A 76 -15.10 5.37 -7.22
N PHE A 77 -14.86 5.56 -8.52
CA PHE A 77 -15.92 5.50 -9.53
C PHE A 77 -16.54 4.09 -9.65
N ALA A 78 -15.73 3.04 -9.50
CA ALA A 78 -16.21 1.66 -9.51
C ALA A 78 -16.99 1.29 -8.24
N LEU A 79 -16.73 1.97 -7.11
CA LEU A 79 -17.44 1.75 -5.84
C LEU A 79 -18.83 2.41 -5.79
N SER A 80 -19.08 3.39 -6.66
CA SER A 80 -20.40 4.02 -6.79
C SER A 80 -21.34 3.28 -7.76
N ASP A 81 -20.84 2.31 -8.51
CA ASP A 81 -21.65 1.50 -9.43
C ASP A 81 -22.17 0.25 -8.71
N PRO A 82 -23.49 0.14 -8.44
CA PRO A 82 -24.07 -1.02 -7.78
C PRO A 82 -23.89 -2.34 -8.57
N ASN A 83 -23.50 -2.27 -9.85
CA ASN A 83 -23.33 -3.42 -10.74
C ASN A 83 -21.86 -3.77 -11.03
N ALA A 84 -20.87 -3.06 -10.46
CA ALA A 84 -19.47 -3.37 -10.71
C ALA A 84 -19.07 -4.75 -10.15
N GLU A 85 -18.45 -5.58 -10.99
CA GLU A 85 -17.85 -6.86 -10.58
C GLU A 85 -16.77 -6.60 -9.51
N GLY A 86 -16.90 -7.23 -8.34
CA GLY A 86 -16.07 -6.95 -7.16
C GLY A 86 -16.81 -6.33 -5.98
N ASN A 87 -18.14 -6.27 -6.04
CA ASN A 87 -19.01 -5.78 -4.97
C ASN A 87 -18.92 -6.69 -3.71
N CYS A 88 -17.93 -6.45 -2.87
CA CYS A 88 -17.75 -7.19 -1.63
C CYS A 88 -18.67 -6.63 -0.53
N SER A 89 -19.64 -7.48 -0.14
CA SER A 89 -20.54 -7.41 1.02
C SER A 89 -21.67 -6.37 0.93
N PRO A 90 -22.87 -6.64 1.50
CA PRO A 90 -23.97 -5.67 1.63
C PRO A 90 -23.66 -4.35 2.36
N MET A 91 -22.39 -4.10 2.73
CA MET A 91 -21.88 -2.84 3.30
C MET A 91 -20.89 -2.10 2.38
N GLY A 92 -20.62 -2.59 1.16
CA GLY A 92 -19.98 -1.80 0.09
C GLY A 92 -18.53 -1.35 0.31
N LEU A 93 -17.77 -1.99 1.21
CA LEU A 93 -16.48 -1.47 1.66
C LEU A 93 -15.24 -2.26 1.24
N CYS A 94 -15.29 -3.48 0.70
CA CYS A 94 -14.03 -4.13 0.26
C CYS A 94 -13.66 -3.71 -1.17
N ALA A 95 -13.10 -2.51 -1.31
CA ALA A 95 -12.52 -2.03 -2.55
C ALA A 95 -11.09 -2.55 -2.70
N ASN A 96 -10.81 -3.28 -3.79
CA ASN A 96 -9.43 -3.54 -4.18
C ASN A 96 -8.88 -2.33 -4.97
N ILE A 97 -7.90 -1.64 -4.41
CA ILE A 97 -7.24 -0.45 -5.00
C ILE A 97 -5.85 -0.82 -5.53
N LEU A 98 -5.61 -2.10 -5.81
CA LEU A 98 -4.41 -2.55 -6.48
C LEU A 98 -4.46 -2.23 -7.98
N SER A 99 -3.32 -1.77 -8.48
CA SER A 99 -3.03 -1.44 -9.88
C SER A 99 -4.21 -0.80 -10.62
N PRO A 100 -4.68 0.38 -10.17
CA PRO A 100 -5.74 1.10 -10.87
C PRO A 100 -5.29 1.57 -12.25
N ASP A 101 -6.25 1.64 -13.17
CA ASP A 101 -6.03 2.05 -14.57
C ASP A 101 -5.95 3.58 -14.69
N ALA A 102 -4.99 4.18 -13.97
CA ALA A 102 -4.68 5.60 -14.03
C ALA A 102 -3.17 5.80 -14.17
N THR A 103 -2.77 6.70 -15.07
CA THR A 103 -1.37 6.87 -15.50
C THR A 103 -0.44 7.42 -14.43
N ASP A 104 -1.00 8.12 -13.45
CA ASP A 104 -0.33 8.77 -12.32
C ASP A 104 -0.60 8.04 -10.99
N ALA A 105 -1.31 6.91 -11.02
CA ALA A 105 -1.76 6.24 -9.82
C ALA A 105 -0.71 5.27 -9.26
N TRP A 106 -0.49 5.35 -7.95
CA TRP A 106 0.35 4.41 -7.24
C TRP A 106 -0.27 3.00 -7.27
N PRO A 107 0.45 1.97 -7.72
CA PRO A 107 -0.15 0.66 -8.02
C PRO A 107 -0.41 -0.20 -6.78
N ILE A 108 0.10 0.14 -5.60
CA ILE A 108 -0.10 -0.64 -4.37
C ILE A 108 -0.76 0.24 -3.32
N SER A 109 -2.09 0.31 -3.35
CA SER A 109 -2.90 1.07 -2.41
C SER A 109 -3.93 0.17 -1.72
N THR A 110 -4.25 0.48 -0.46
CA THR A 110 -5.26 -0.24 0.33
C THR A 110 -6.07 0.74 1.17
N MET A 111 -7.24 0.30 1.63
CA MET A 111 -8.05 1.01 2.60
C MET A 111 -7.75 0.50 4.01
N THR A 112 -7.64 1.42 4.97
CA THR A 112 -7.60 1.08 6.39
C THR A 112 -9.03 1.09 6.92
N TYR A 113 -9.48 -0.03 7.49
CA TYR A 113 -10.85 -0.19 7.97
C TYR A 113 -10.94 -0.02 9.49
N ILE A 114 -11.95 0.72 9.94
CA ILE A 114 -12.39 0.70 11.33
C ILE A 114 -13.54 -0.30 11.43
N MET A 115 -13.31 -1.42 12.12
CA MET A 115 -14.36 -2.40 12.36
C MET A 115 -15.15 -2.02 13.60
N VAL A 116 -16.42 -1.66 13.41
CA VAL A 116 -17.33 -1.28 14.50
C VAL A 116 -18.36 -2.40 14.72
N PRO A 117 -18.53 -2.91 15.95
CA PRO A 117 -19.53 -3.91 16.24
C PRO A 117 -20.95 -3.32 16.05
N THR A 118 -21.79 -4.04 15.32
CA THR A 118 -23.16 -3.62 14.97
C THR A 118 -24.11 -3.58 16.17
N ASN A 119 -23.72 -4.20 17.28
CA ASN A 119 -24.46 -4.25 18.54
C ASN A 119 -23.88 -3.33 19.62
N TRP A 120 -23.05 -2.34 19.27
CA TRP A 120 -22.60 -1.36 20.24
C TRP A 120 -23.76 -0.46 20.67
N THR A 121 -24.26 -0.65 21.89
CA THR A 121 -25.32 0.17 22.49
C THR A 121 -24.79 1.38 23.25
N GLY A 122 -23.47 1.61 23.25
CA GLY A 122 -22.82 2.78 23.84
C GLY A 122 -23.40 3.22 25.19
N SER A 123 -23.08 2.54 26.29
CA SER A 123 -23.02 3.27 27.56
C SER A 123 -21.65 3.94 27.62
N ASN A 124 -21.66 5.27 27.72
CA ASN A 124 -20.49 6.03 28.12
C ASN A 124 -20.34 5.80 29.63
N ASP A 125 -19.70 4.70 30.03
CA ASP A 125 -19.19 4.50 31.39
C ASP A 125 -17.67 4.66 31.39
#